data_AF-A0A952WQB8-F1
#
_entry.id   AF-A0A952WQB8-F1
#
_cell.length_a   1.000
_cell.length_b   1.000
_cell.length_c   1.000
_cell.angle_alpha   90.00
_cell.angle_beta   90.00
_cell.angle_gamma   90.00
#
_symmetry.space_group_name_H-M   'P 1'
#
loop_
_entity.id
_entity.type
_entity.pdbx_description
1 polymer ?
#
loop_
_entity_poly.entity_id
_entity_poly.type
_entity_poly.pdbx_seq_one_letter_code
_entity_poly.pdbx_strand_id
1 'polypeptide(L)'
;MSNNRFAVRGVFAVIVGLLGTSLCVGGCASQDYSHQAAAEIRANATPELDTLYQRPVDIDNAIALTFDENGRMINQDLGRFWLLDRPSRLSPDQMRR
;
A
#
# COMPACT_ATOMS: atom_id res chain seq x y z
N MET A 1 -48.46 1.25 0.96
CA MET A 1 -47.10 0.70 0.75
C MET A 1 -46.22 1.75 0.05
N SER A 2 -45.64 2.73 0.78
CA SER A 2 -44.84 3.84 0.21
C SER A 2 -43.48 4.08 0.90
N ASN A 3 -43.25 3.52 2.10
CA ASN A 3 -42.12 3.91 2.95
C ASN A 3 -40.76 3.30 2.58
N ASN A 4 -40.72 2.27 1.72
CA ASN A 4 -39.48 1.55 1.42
C ASN A 4 -38.50 2.37 0.58
N ARG A 5 -38.97 3.39 -0.15
CA ARG A 5 -38.13 4.19 -1.06
C ARG A 5 -37.21 5.16 -0.32
N PHE A 6 -37.62 5.61 0.87
CA PHE A 6 -36.81 6.48 1.72
C PHE A 6 -35.77 5.70 2.53
N ALA A 7 -36.14 4.53 3.05
CA ALA A 7 -35.22 3.66 3.77
C ALA A 7 -34.05 3.18 2.89
N VAL A 8 -34.32 2.78 1.64
CA VAL A 8 -33.28 2.32 0.70
C VAL A 8 -32.29 3.44 0.34
N ARG A 9 -32.76 4.68 0.21
CA ARG A 9 -31.89 5.84 -0.09
C ARG A 9 -31.01 6.24 1.11
N GLY A 10 -31.56 6.15 2.33
CA GLY A 10 -30.80 6.39 3.56
C GLY A 10 -29.70 5.35 3.80
N VAL A 11 -30.00 4.07 3.59
CA VAL A 11 -29.03 2.97 3.74
C VAL A 11 -27.89 3.11 2.72
N PHE A 12 -28.19 3.45 1.47
CA PHE A 12 -27.17 3.61 0.43
C PHE A 12 -26.21 4.78 0.73
N ALA A 13 -26.72 5.89 1.27
CA ALA A 13 -25.90 7.04 1.66
C ALA A 13 -24.94 6.73 2.82
N VAL A 14 -25.39 5.93 3.80
CA VAL A 14 -24.55 5.49 4.94
C VAL A 14 -23.42 4.57 4.48
N ILE A 15 -23.70 3.65 3.56
CA ILE A 15 -22.68 2.72 3.03
C ILE A 15 -21.60 3.48 2.25
N VAL A 16 -21.99 4.43 1.40
CA VAL A 16 -21.02 5.27 0.65
C VAL A 16 -20.20 6.15 1.59
N GLY A 17 -20.83 6.71 2.64
CA GLY A 17 -20.14 7.50 3.66
C GLY A 17 -19.08 6.70 4.42
N LEU A 18 -19.38 5.45 4.80
CA LEU A 18 -18.45 4.57 5.50
C LEU A 18 -17.28 4.09 4.63
N LEU A 19 -17.52 3.84 3.34
CA LEU A 19 -16.45 3.46 2.41
C LEU A 19 -15.52 4.65 2.12
N GLY A 20 -16.07 5.86 1.96
CA GLY A 20 -15.29 7.07 1.68
C GLY A 20 -14.32 7.45 2.81
N THR A 21 -14.70 7.26 4.07
CA THR A 21 -13.82 7.60 5.21
C THR A 21 -12.66 6.64 5.38
N SER A 22 -12.81 5.36 4.98
CA SER A 22 -11.73 4.35 5.10
C SER A 22 -10.53 4.63 4.20
N LEU A 23 -10.74 5.23 3.02
CA LEU A 23 -9.67 5.53 2.06
C LEU A 23 -8.80 6.73 2.48
N CYS A 24 -9.39 7.69 3.18
CA CYS A 24 -8.66 8.89 3.62
C CYS A 24 -7.69 8.63 4.79
N VAL A 25 -7.91 7.57 5.57
CA VAL A 25 -7.06 7.26 6.74
C VAL A 25 -5.77 6.53 6.34
N GLY A 26 -5.80 5.73 5.26
CA GLY A 26 -4.62 4.97 4.81
C GLY A 26 -3.54 5.83 4.12
N GLY A 27 -3.90 6.98 3.55
CA GLY A 27 -2.98 7.80 2.74
C GLY A 27 -2.19 8.88 3.49
N CYS A 28 -2.65 9.31 4.66
CA CYS A 28 -2.03 10.44 5.38
C CYS A 28 -0.94 10.04 6.39
N ALA A 29 -0.70 8.74 6.59
CA ALA A 29 0.37 8.24 7.46
C ALA A 29 1.58 7.79 6.63
N SER A 30 2.09 8.65 5.74
CA SER A 30 3.41 8.43 5.15
C SER A 30 4.47 8.80 6.21
N GLN A 31 4.81 7.84 7.06
CA GLN A 31 5.87 8.00 8.05
C GLN A 31 7.21 7.98 7.32
N ASP A 32 7.91 9.13 7.32
CA ASP A 32 9.21 9.32 6.65
C ASP A 32 10.32 8.45 7.29
N TYR A 33 10.33 7.17 6.92
CA TYR A 33 11.27 6.16 7.40
C TYR A 33 12.74 6.54 7.14
N SER A 34 13.00 7.32 6.08
CA SER A 34 14.32 7.78 5.68
C SER A 34 14.98 8.70 6.73
N HIS A 35 14.20 9.54 7.40
CA HIS A 35 14.72 10.45 8.44
C HIS A 35 15.08 9.71 9.73
N GLN A 36 14.32 8.67 10.08
CA GLN A 36 14.55 7.87 11.28
C GLN A 36 15.77 6.95 11.10
N ALA A 37 15.88 6.27 9.96
CA ALA A 37 17.04 5.43 9.65
C ALA A 37 18.35 6.24 9.59
N ALA A 38 18.32 7.45 9.03
CA ALA A 38 19.49 8.31 9.00
C ALA A 38 19.91 8.81 10.39
N ALA A 39 18.97 9.02 11.30
CA ALA A 39 19.26 9.39 12.69
C ALA A 39 19.84 8.22 13.48
N GLU A 40 19.33 7.01 13.27
CA GLU A 40 19.77 5.80 13.95
C GLU A 40 21.20 5.40 13.57
N ILE A 41 21.54 5.46 12.27
CA ILE A 41 22.91 5.22 11.78
C ILE A 41 23.89 6.28 12.33
N ARG A 42 23.45 7.53 12.49
CA ARG A 42 24.27 8.60 13.08
C ARG A 42 24.47 8.43 14.58
N ALA A 43 23.50 7.84 15.28
CA ALA A 43 23.55 7.62 16.73
C ALA A 43 24.38 6.39 17.11
N ASN A 44 24.37 5.34 16.29
CA ASN A 44 25.18 4.14 16.50
C ASN A 44 25.83 3.66 15.19
N ALA A 45 27.08 4.06 14.97
CA ALA A 45 27.84 3.72 13.78
C ALA A 45 28.24 2.22 13.69
N THR A 46 28.15 1.48 14.81
CA THR A 46 28.43 0.04 14.87
C THR A 46 27.27 -0.69 15.54
N PRO A 47 26.17 -0.94 14.80
CA PRO A 47 25.02 -1.65 15.35
C PRO A 47 25.39 -3.07 15.75
N GLU A 48 24.86 -3.55 16.88
CA GLU A 48 24.90 -4.97 17.21
C GLU A 48 24.26 -5.81 16.09
N LEU A 49 24.96 -6.87 15.68
CA LEU A 49 24.46 -7.82 14.71
C LEU A 49 23.48 -8.77 15.40
N ASP A 50 22.28 -8.91 14.84
CA ASP A 50 21.26 -9.85 15.35
C ASP A 50 21.56 -11.30 14.88
N THR A 51 22.23 -11.44 13.73
CA THR A 51 22.77 -12.72 13.23
C THR A 51 24.26 -12.59 12.88
N LEU A 52 24.89 -13.64 12.33
CA LEU A 52 26.32 -13.59 11.97
C LEU A 52 26.68 -12.46 10.98
N TYR A 53 25.69 -11.93 10.23
CA TYR A 53 25.90 -10.93 9.19
C TYR A 53 24.82 -9.85 9.09
N GLN A 54 23.70 -9.98 9.80
CA GLN A 54 22.53 -9.10 9.62
C GLN A 54 22.33 -8.18 10.81
N ARG A 55 22.12 -6.89 10.55
CA ARG A 55 21.71 -5.91 11.56
C ARG A 55 20.18 -5.84 11.62
N PRO A 56 19.59 -5.46 12.77
CA PRO A 56 18.15 -5.25 12.88
C PRO A 56 17.58 -4.33 11.78
N VAL A 57 18.28 -3.24 11.48
CA VAL A 57 17.92 -2.28 10.42
C VAL A 57 17.87 -2.89 9.02
N ASP A 58 18.67 -3.94 8.76
CA ASP A 58 18.66 -4.64 7.47
C ASP A 58 17.41 -5.51 7.33
N ILE A 59 16.90 -6.06 8.45
CA ILE A 59 15.65 -6.81 8.50
C ILE A 59 14.47 -5.87 8.22
N ASP A 60 14.42 -4.73 8.91
CA ASP A 60 13.35 -3.76 8.75
C ASP A 60 13.31 -3.20 7.32
N ASN A 61 14.48 -2.92 6.73
CA ASN A 61 14.57 -2.48 5.34
C ASN A 61 14.10 -3.58 4.37
N ALA A 62 14.48 -4.83 4.59
CA ALA A 62 14.02 -5.95 3.77
C ALA A 62 12.50 -6.13 3.84
N ILE A 63 11.91 -5.96 5.03
CA ILE A 63 10.46 -6.00 5.23
C ILE A 63 9.79 -4.84 4.50
N ALA A 64 10.29 -3.61 4.67
CA ALA A 64 9.75 -2.43 4.01
C ALA A 64 9.78 -2.55 2.48
N LEU A 65 10.91 -3.00 1.91
CA LEU A 65 11.04 -3.26 0.47
C LEU A 65 10.07 -4.33 -0.01
N THR A 66 9.86 -5.38 0.78
CA THR A 66 8.92 -6.45 0.43
C THR A 66 7.49 -5.94 0.39
N PHE A 67 7.08 -5.11 1.36
CA PHE A 67 5.75 -4.50 1.36
C PHE A 67 5.55 -3.52 0.21
N ASP A 68 6.56 -2.70 -0.12
CA ASP A 68 6.48 -1.77 -1.24
C ASP A 68 6.34 -2.50 -2.59
N GLU A 69 7.17 -3.51 -2.83
CA GLU A 69 7.11 -4.31 -4.06
C GLU A 69 5.78 -5.07 -4.17
N ASN A 70 5.35 -5.71 -3.08
CA ASN A 70 4.06 -6.40 -3.05
C ASN A 70 2.89 -5.43 -3.27
N GLY A 71 2.93 -4.24 -2.68
CA GLY A 71 1.92 -3.21 -2.87
C GLY A 71 1.85 -2.74 -4.32
N ARG A 72 3.01 -2.56 -4.96
CA ARG A 72 3.10 -2.20 -6.38
C ARG A 72 2.51 -3.28 -7.28
N MET A 73 2.81 -4.55 -7.01
CA MET A 73 2.22 -5.68 -7.74
C MET A 73 0.70 -5.75 -7.54
N ILE A 74 0.21 -5.62 -6.31
CA ILE A 74 -1.23 -5.63 -6.00
C ILE A 74 -1.95 -4.51 -6.74
N ASN A 75 -1.38 -3.29 -6.75
CA ASN A 75 -1.99 -2.16 -7.46
C ASN A 75 -2.04 -2.39 -8.98
N GLN A 76 -1.00 -3.00 -9.57
CA GLN A 76 -1.01 -3.36 -10.99
C GLN A 76 -2.07 -4.41 -11.30
N ASP A 77 -2.17 -5.46 -10.47
CA ASP A 77 -3.17 -6.52 -10.64
C ASP A 77 -4.60 -5.99 -10.45
N LEU A 78 -4.80 -5.09 -9.49
CA LEU A 78 -6.09 -4.43 -9.27
C LEU A 78 -6.47 -3.57 -10.48
N GLY A 79 -5.54 -2.78 -11.01
CA GLY A 79 -5.74 -1.99 -12.23
C GLY A 79 -6.15 -2.84 -13.44
N ARG A 80 -5.55 -4.03 -13.59
CA ARG A 80 -5.93 -5.00 -14.63
C ARG A 80 -7.29 -5.64 -14.38
N PHE A 81 -7.60 -6.01 -13.13
CA PHE A 81 -8.88 -6.59 -12.75
C PHE A 81 -10.05 -5.65 -13.04
N TRP A 82 -9.88 -4.36 -12.74
CA TRP A 82 -10.89 -3.33 -13.02
C TRP A 82 -10.85 -2.80 -14.46
N LEU A 83 -9.97 -3.33 -15.32
CA LEU A 83 -9.76 -2.87 -16.70
C LEU A 83 -9.42 -1.37 -16.80
N LEU A 84 -8.86 -0.81 -15.73
CA LEU A 84 -8.41 0.58 -15.69
C LEU A 84 -7.02 0.75 -16.31
N ASP A 85 -6.20 -0.30 -16.28
CA ASP A 85 -4.88 -0.34 -16.89
C ASP A 85 -4.92 -1.13 -18.20
N ARG A 86 -4.86 -0.42 -19.35
CA ARG A 86 -4.87 -1.04 -20.68
C ARG A 86 -3.42 -1.29 -21.10
N PRO A 87 -3.01 -2.55 -21.34
CA PRO A 87 -1.65 -2.84 -21.73
C PRO A 87 -1.33 -2.17 -23.06
N SER A 88 -0.26 -1.36 -23.09
CA SER A 88 0.26 -0.79 -24.33
C SER A 88 0.96 -1.88 -25.14
N ARG A 89 1.09 -1.69 -26.46
CA ARG A 89 1.75 -2.65 -27.36
C ARG A 89 3.25 -2.87 -27.05
N LEU A 90 3.83 -2.04 -26.19
CA LEU A 90 5.22 -2.14 -25.75
C LEU A 90 5.35 -2.74 -24.33
N SER A 91 4.25 -3.06 -23.67
CA SER A 91 4.32 -3.73 -22.37
C SER A 91 4.91 -5.14 -22.56
N PRO A 92 5.91 -5.55 -21.74
CA PRO A 92 6.51 -6.88 -21.82
C PRO A 92 5.47 -8.01 -21.72
N ASP A 93 4.38 -7.77 -21.00
CA ASP A 93 3.27 -8.71 -20.82
C ASP A 93 2.52 -9.03 -22.13
N GLN A 94 2.49 -8.10 -23.11
CA GLN A 94 1.91 -8.37 -24.43
C GLN A 94 2.86 -9.13 -25.37
N MET A 95 4.18 -9.00 -25.19
CA MET A 95 5.17 -9.68 -26.02
C MET A 95 5.44 -11.13 -25.59
N ARG A 96 5.00 -11.54 -24.39
CA ARG A 96 5.25 -12.87 -23.80
C ARG A 96 4.13 -13.91 -24.05
N ARG A 97 3.31 -13.73 -25.08
CA ARG A 97 2.29 -14.72 -25.52
C ARG A 97 2.69 -15.41 -26.81
#